data_AF-A0A7U8C5I8-F1
#
_entry.id   AF-A0A7U8C5I8-F1
#
_cell.length_a   1.000
_cell.length_b   1.000
_cell.length_c   1.000
_cell.angle_alpha   90.00
_cell.angle_beta   90.00
_cell.angle_gamma   90.00
#
_symmetry.space_group_name_H-M   'P 1'
#
loop_
_entity.id
_entity.type
_entity.pdbx_description
1 polymer ?
#
loop_
_entity_poly.entity_id
_entity_poly.type
_entity_poly.pdbx_seq_one_letter_code
_entity_poly.pdbx_strand_id
1 'polypeptide(L)'
;MRYLIGLFLPALFQGLVVLIIISMNQGNGSWAGLAAFLLGMIAIPLTALINGLYVWKNPQVSILTVIAKTFSLAVIAPLLCMVTLIL
;
A
#
# COMPACT_ATOMS: atom_id res chain seq x y z
N MET A 1 -4.46 1.07 19.35
CA MET A 1 -5.18 0.18 18.41
C MET A 1 -5.50 0.84 17.07
N ARG A 2 -6.03 2.07 17.02
CA ARG A 2 -6.40 2.71 15.73
C ARG A 2 -5.23 3.00 14.78
N TYR A 3 -4.06 3.40 15.28
CA TYR A 3 -2.86 3.52 14.45
C TYR A 3 -2.34 2.16 13.95
N LEU A 4 -2.47 1.10 14.75
CA LEU A 4 -2.12 -0.25 14.30
C LEU A 4 -3.03 -0.69 13.14
N ILE A 5 -4.34 -0.46 13.25
CA ILE A 5 -5.32 -0.90 12.26
C ILE A 5 -5.39 0.01 11.04
N GLY A 6 -5.30 1.33 11.25
CA GLY A 6 -5.47 2.33 10.19
C GLY A 6 -4.18 2.74 9.49
N LEU A 7 -3.00 2.48 10.09
CA LEU A 7 -1.71 2.88 9.49
C LEU A 7 -0.80 1.68 9.28
N PHE A 8 -0.54 0.88 10.31
CA PHE A 8 0.42 -0.22 10.22
C PHE A 8 -0.13 -1.37 9.36
N LEU A 9 -1.36 -1.82 9.60
CA LEU A 9 -1.96 -2.94 8.89
C LEU A 9 -2.10 -2.68 7.37
N PRO A 10 -2.59 -1.51 6.89
CA PRO A 10 -2.68 -1.23 5.46
C PRO A 10 -1.30 -1.10 4.81
N ALA A 11 -0.33 -0.47 5.49
CA ALA A 11 1.03 -0.35 4.97
C ALA A 11 1.74 -1.72 4.88
N LEU A 12 1.54 -2.58 5.88
CA LEU A 12 2.03 -3.96 5.88
C LEU A 12 1.43 -4.75 4.71
N PHE A 13 0.10 -4.68 4.54
CA PHE A 13 -0.59 -5.33 3.42
C PHE A 13 -0.04 -4.86 2.07
N GLN A 14 0.06 -3.54 1.88
CA GLN A 14 0.61 -2.95 0.66
C GLN A 14 2.04 -3.42 0.40
N GLY A 15 2.90 -3.43 1.42
CA GLY A 15 4.28 -3.90 1.32
C GLY A 15 4.38 -5.38 0.95
N LEU A 16 3.57 -6.23 1.57
CA LEU A 16 3.55 -7.67 1.25
C LEU A 16 3.15 -7.92 -0.21
N VAL A 17 2.11 -7.24 -0.71
CA VAL A 17 1.67 -7.42 -2.10
C VAL A 17 2.74 -6.95 -3.08
N VAL A 18 3.38 -5.79 -2.82
CA VAL A 18 4.48 -5.29 -3.67
C VAL A 18 5.66 -6.26 -3.66
N LEU A 19 6.04 -6.81 -2.50
CA LEU A 19 7.12 -7.79 -2.39
C LEU A 19 6.79 -9.08 -3.14
N ILE A 20 5.55 -9.56 -3.07
CA ILE A 20 5.10 -10.71 -3.86
C ILE A 20 5.29 -10.43 -5.35
N ILE A 21 4.82 -9.27 -5.85
CA ILE A 21 4.98 -8.89 -7.25
C ILE A 21 6.46 -8.85 -7.66
N ILE A 22 7.31 -8.23 -6.84
CA ILE A 22 8.76 -8.18 -7.10
C ILE A 22 9.33 -9.60 -7.17
N SER A 23 9.02 -10.46 -6.19
CA SER A 23 9.56 -11.82 -6.12
C SER A 23 9.12 -12.69 -7.30
N MET A 24 7.88 -12.53 -7.77
CA MET A 24 7.35 -13.23 -8.95
C MET A 24 7.98 -12.74 -10.26
N ASN A 25 8.63 -11.58 -10.24
CA ASN A 25 9.24 -10.95 -11.42
C ASN A 25 10.77 -10.86 -11.32
N GLN A 26 11.40 -11.59 -10.39
CA GLN A 26 12.86 -11.71 -10.33
C GLN A 26 13.37 -12.66 -11.44
N GLY A 27 13.71 -12.09 -12.60
CA GLY A 27 14.35 -12.79 -13.72
C GLY A 27 14.49 -11.93 -14.98
N ASN A 28 15.58 -12.10 -15.74
CA ASN A 28 15.80 -11.56 -17.11
C ASN A 28 15.70 -10.04 -17.34
N GLY A 29 15.85 -9.19 -16.31
CA GLY A 29 15.72 -7.74 -16.49
C GLY A 29 14.27 -7.28 -16.60
N SER A 30 13.35 -7.93 -15.88
CA SER A 30 11.94 -7.54 -15.83
C SER A 30 11.75 -6.10 -15.36
N TRP A 31 11.31 -5.25 -16.29
CA TRP A 31 10.94 -3.87 -16.04
C TRP A 31 9.77 -3.75 -15.07
N ALA A 32 8.88 -4.75 -15.02
CA ALA A 32 7.73 -4.75 -14.12
C ALA A 32 8.14 -4.94 -12.65
N GLY A 33 9.11 -5.82 -12.38
CA GLY A 33 9.67 -5.97 -11.02
C GLY A 33 10.35 -4.70 -10.52
N LEU A 34 11.09 -4.01 -11.39
CA LEU A 34 11.71 -2.72 -11.09
C LEU A 34 10.66 -1.61 -10.87
N ALA A 35 9.65 -1.53 -11.73
CA ALA A 35 8.56 -0.57 -11.60
C ALA A 35 7.79 -0.77 -10.29
N ALA A 36 7.48 -2.02 -9.91
CA ALA A 36 6.83 -2.34 -8.65
C ALA A 36 7.67 -1.92 -7.43
N PHE A 37 8.99 -2.11 -7.49
CA PHE A 37 9.90 -1.66 -6.44
C PHE A 37 9.90 -0.13 -6.29
N LEU A 38 10.05 0.61 -7.39
CA LEU A 38 10.06 2.07 -7.38
C LEU A 38 8.72 2.66 -6.91
N LEU A 39 7.61 2.10 -7.40
CA LEU A 39 6.27 2.48 -6.95
C LEU A 39 6.08 2.17 -5.47
N GLY A 40 6.52 1.00 -5.00
CA GLY A 40 6.47 0.60 -3.60
C GLY A 40 7.22 1.57 -2.68
N MET A 41 8.44 1.95 -3.06
CA MET A 41 9.27 2.87 -2.28
C MET A 41 8.60 4.22 -2.00
N ILE A 42 7.80 4.72 -2.95
CA ILE A 42 7.13 6.02 -2.80
C ILE A 42 5.74 5.83 -2.20
N ALA A 43 4.96 4.88 -2.72
CA ALA A 43 3.57 4.73 -2.38
C ALA A 43 3.37 4.20 -0.96
N ILE A 44 4.21 3.29 -0.45
CA ILE A 44 4.06 2.75 0.91
C ILE A 44 4.22 3.85 1.98
N PRO A 45 5.31 4.65 2.00
CA PRO A 45 5.44 5.73 2.98
C PRO A 45 4.40 6.83 2.78
N LEU A 46 4.00 7.13 1.53
CA LEU A 46 2.94 8.11 1.27
C LEU A 46 1.58 7.64 1.83
N THR A 47 1.21 6.38 1.60
CA THR A 47 -0.01 5.79 2.16
C THR A 47 0.02 5.82 3.68
N ALA A 48 1.14 5.43 4.29
CA ALA A 48 1.30 5.49 5.75
C ALA A 48 1.13 6.91 6.28
N LEU A 49 1.75 7.90 5.63
CA LEU A 49 1.62 9.31 6.02
C LEU A 49 0.17 9.81 5.91
N ILE A 50 -0.50 9.57 4.78
CA ILE A 50 -1.89 9.99 4.56
C ILE A 50 -2.82 9.32 5.59
N ASN A 51 -2.66 8.03 5.81
CA ASN A 51 -3.45 7.28 6.78
C ASN A 51 -3.20 7.75 8.21
N GLY A 52 -1.96 8.08 8.55
CA GLY A 52 -1.58 8.63 9.85
C GLY A 52 -2.23 9.98 10.11
N LEU A 53 -2.19 10.87 9.13
CA LEU A 53 -2.88 12.17 9.18
C LEU A 53 -4.40 11.98 9.26
N TYR A 54 -4.98 11.01 8.55
CA TYR A 54 -6.41 10.72 8.60
C TYR A 54 -6.85 10.25 9.99
N VAL A 55 -6.14 9.29 10.59
CA VAL A 55 -6.44 8.79 11.94
C VAL A 55 -6.25 9.89 12.99
N TRP A 56 -5.19 10.69 12.85
CA TRP A 56 -4.91 11.80 13.76
C TRP A 56 -5.99 12.88 13.73
N LYS A 57 -6.43 13.30 12.52
CA LYS A 57 -7.46 14.33 12.36
C LYS A 57 -8.86 13.87 12.74
N ASN A 58 -9.12 12.56 12.76
CA ASN A 58 -10.47 12.04 12.96
C ASN A 58 -10.55 11.07 14.16
N PRO A 59 -10.39 11.57 15.40
CA PRO A 59 -10.45 10.73 16.59
C PRO A 59 -11.84 10.17 16.89
N GLN A 60 -12.90 10.62 16.22
CA GLN A 60 -14.29 10.23 16.55
C GLN A 60 -14.90 9.20 15.60
N VAL A 61 -14.25 8.88 14.47
CA VAL A 61 -14.83 7.95 13.47
C VAL A 61 -14.78 6.51 13.96
N SER A 62 -15.80 5.73 13.60
CA SER A 62 -15.82 4.29 13.87
C SER A 62 -14.59 3.58 13.28
N ILE A 63 -14.17 2.47 13.92
CA ILE A 63 -13.01 1.71 13.46
C ILE A 63 -13.24 1.11 12.07
N LEU A 64 -14.49 0.75 11.75
CA LEU A 64 -14.87 0.21 10.45
C LEU A 64 -14.66 1.22 9.32
N THR A 65 -15.03 2.49 9.55
CA THR A 65 -14.78 3.56 8.59
C THR A 65 -13.29 3.82 8.40
N VAL A 66 -12.50 3.75 9.47
CA VAL A 66 -11.04 3.87 9.39
C VAL A 66 -10.47 2.74 8.53
N ILE A 67 -10.86 1.49 8.76
CA ILE A 67 -10.43 0.34 7.96
C ILE A 67 -10.78 0.56 6.49
N ALA A 68 -12.05 0.84 6.18
CA ALA A 68 -12.51 0.99 4.80
C ALA A 68 -11.71 2.03 4.02
N LYS A 69 -11.49 3.23 4.60
CA LYS A 69 -10.75 4.30 3.92
C LYS A 69 -9.26 4.00 3.81
N THR A 70 -8.63 3.55 4.89
CA THR A 70 -7.18 3.34 4.93
C THR A 70 -6.75 2.17 4.05
N PHE A 71 -7.57 1.11 3.95
CA PHE A 71 -7.35 0.02 3.00
C PHE A 71 -7.66 0.42 1.56
N SER A 72 -8.70 1.23 1.31
CA SER A 72 -8.97 1.69 -0.07
C SER A 72 -7.79 2.45 -0.67
N LEU A 73 -7.05 3.22 0.13
CA LEU A 73 -5.80 3.87 -0.28
C LEU A 73 -4.67 2.87 -0.49
N ALA A 74 -4.50 1.91 0.43
CA ALA A 74 -3.44 0.91 0.37
C ALA A 74 -3.54 -0.02 -0.84
N VAL A 75 -4.74 -0.20 -1.42
CA VAL A 75 -4.99 -1.03 -2.61
C VAL A 75 -4.57 -0.34 -3.92
N ILE A 76 -4.43 1.00 -3.95
CA ILE A 76 -4.11 1.75 -5.18
C ILE A 76 -2.74 1.34 -5.74
N ALA A 77 -1.70 1.32 -4.91
CA ALA A 77 -0.36 1.00 -5.40
C ALA A 77 -0.21 -0.46 -5.89
N PRO A 78 -0.76 -1.47 -5.20
CA PRO A 78 -0.86 -2.83 -5.70
C PRO A 78 -1.58 -2.93 -7.06
N LEU A 79 -2.70 -2.22 -7.23
CA LEU A 79 -3.42 -2.19 -8.51
C LEU A 79 -2.56 -1.59 -9.62
N LEU A 80 -1.86 -0.49 -9.35
CA LEU A 80 -0.92 0.09 -10.31
C LEU A 80 0.20 -0.87 -10.68
N CYS A 81 0.75 -1.61 -9.71
CA CYS A 81 1.76 -2.64 -9.97
C CYS A 81 1.19 -3.79 -10.82
N MET A 82 -0.07 -4.19 -10.63
CA MET A 82 -0.71 -5.20 -11.48
C MET A 82 -0.89 -4.73 -12.92
N VAL A 83 -1.24 -3.46 -13.13
CA VAL A 83 -1.33 -2.89 -14.49
C VAL A 83 0.01 -2.97 -15.21
N THR A 84 1.12 -2.70 -14.50
CA THR A 84 2.47 -2.83 -15.08
C THR A 84 2.91 -4.26 -15.39
N LEU A 85 2.19 -5.28 -14.91
CA LEU A 85 2.44 -6.69 -15.27
C LEU A 85 1.70 -7.11 -16.54
N ILE A 86 0.64 -6.41 -16.93
CA ILE A 86 -0.23 -6.76 -18.06
C ILE A 86 0.17 -5.97 -19.33
N LEU A 87 0.76 -4.78 -19.16
CA LEU A 87 1.29 -3.95 -20.24
C LEU A 87 2.69 -4.40 -20.67
#